data_AF-A0A1V6JA68-F1
#
_entry.id   AF-A0A1V6JA68-F1
#
_cell.length_a   1.000
_cell.length_b   1.000
_cell.length_c   1.000
_cell.angle_alpha   90.00
_cell.angle_beta   90.00
_cell.angle_gamma   90.00
#
_symmetry.space_group_name_H-M   'P 1'
#
loop_
_entity.id
_entity.type
_entity.pdbx_description
1 polymer ?
#
loop_
_entity_poly.entity_id
_entity_poly.type
_entity_poly.pdbx_seq_one_letter_code
_entity_poly.pdbx_strand_id
1 'polypeptide(L)'
;MLRDRLAVRIAEEERIIPNIEMKFKKDDFDRYAMAMARTVRFDDIRFCISPIELQIPYKLYLASDKDIEDAVYLWVLFRDMLDGDLMRSFMERLRVRGEPYGIGV
;
A
#
# COMPACT_ATOMS: atom_id res chain seq x y z
N MET A 1 -5.07 -22.02 11.63
CA MET A 1 -4.40 -20.83 11.04
C MET A 1 -4.60 -20.69 9.54
N LEU A 2 -4.00 -21.55 8.68
CA LEU A 2 -4.18 -21.42 7.22
C LEU A 2 -5.61 -21.72 6.75
N ARG A 3 -6.26 -22.74 7.31
CA ARG A 3 -7.67 -23.09 7.04
C ARG A 3 -8.62 -21.94 7.41
N ASP A 4 -8.26 -21.20 8.44
CA ASP A 4 -9.05 -20.09 8.99
C ASP A 4 -8.75 -18.75 8.31
N ARG A 5 -7.86 -18.75 7.29
CA ARG A 5 -7.44 -17.57 6.52
C ARG A 5 -6.89 -16.43 7.38
N LEU A 6 -6.25 -16.77 8.50
CA LEU A 6 -5.58 -15.78 9.35
C LEU A 6 -4.29 -15.29 8.70
N ALA A 7 -3.89 -14.06 9.05
CA ALA A 7 -2.59 -13.53 8.65
C ALA A 7 -1.47 -14.36 9.29
N VAL A 8 -0.41 -14.61 8.53
CA VAL A 8 0.75 -15.39 8.98
C VAL A 8 1.97 -14.47 8.98
N ARG A 9 2.66 -14.37 10.12
CA ARG A 9 3.96 -13.68 10.20
C ARG A 9 5.09 -14.69 10.23
N ILE A 10 6.13 -14.42 9.45
CA ILE A 10 7.32 -15.26 9.32
C ILE A 10 8.52 -14.41 9.71
N ALA A 11 9.33 -14.90 10.64
CA ALA A 11 10.56 -14.28 11.10
C ALA A 11 11.62 -15.37 11.35
N GLU A 12 12.88 -14.98 11.49
CA GLU A 12 13.95 -15.88 11.91
C GLU A 12 13.73 -16.34 13.36
N GLU A 13 14.19 -17.55 13.69
CA GLU A 13 14.09 -18.07 15.05
C GLU A 13 14.75 -17.10 16.05
N GLU A 14 14.09 -16.88 17.18
CA GLU A 14 14.49 -15.89 18.20
C GLU A 14 14.55 -14.41 17.74
N ARG A 15 14.01 -14.05 16.56
CA ARG A 15 13.93 -12.67 16.08
C ARG A 15 12.49 -12.21 15.80
N ILE A 16 12.23 -10.93 16.04
CA ILE A 16 10.96 -10.26 15.70
C ILE A 16 11.08 -9.49 14.38
N ILE A 17 12.27 -8.96 14.08
CA ILE A 17 12.57 -8.17 12.87
C ILE A 17 13.91 -8.64 12.31
N PRO A 18 14.05 -8.80 10.98
CA PRO A 18 13.02 -8.61 9.95
C PRO A 18 11.93 -9.69 10.00
N ASN A 19 10.70 -9.32 9.64
CA ASN A 19 9.60 -10.27 9.46
C ASN A 19 8.79 -9.92 8.21
N ILE A 20 8.08 -10.91 7.68
CA ILE A 20 7.12 -10.77 6.60
C ILE A 20 5.75 -11.15 7.13
N GLU A 21 4.75 -10.31 6.88
CA GLU A 21 3.34 -10.64 7.14
C GLU A 21 2.63 -10.99 5.84
N MET A 22 2.11 -12.21 5.75
CA MET A 22 1.32 -12.71 4.63
C MET A 22 -0.17 -12.68 4.98
N LYS A 23 -0.99 -12.07 4.11
CA LYS A 23 -2.43 -11.95 4.29
C LYS A 23 -3.17 -12.54 3.09
N PHE A 24 -4.33 -13.14 3.33
CA PHE A 24 -5.27 -13.50 2.26
C PHE A 24 -6.01 -12.25 1.79
N LYS A 25 -6.25 -12.14 0.48
CA LYS A 25 -7.10 -11.09 -0.10
C LYS A 25 -8.49 -11.11 0.53
N LYS A 26 -9.00 -9.95 0.93
CA LYS A 26 -10.28 -9.79 1.62
C LYS A 26 -11.26 -8.97 0.79
N ASP A 27 -10.78 -7.89 0.18
CA ASP A 27 -11.64 -6.91 -0.49
C ASP A 27 -11.23 -6.65 -1.96
N ASP A 28 -11.90 -5.68 -2.57
CA ASP A 28 -11.64 -5.28 -3.94
C ASP A 28 -10.33 -4.49 -4.10
N PHE A 29 -9.84 -3.86 -3.04
CA PHE A 29 -8.56 -3.15 -3.07
C PHE A 29 -7.39 -4.15 -3.10
N ASP A 30 -7.47 -5.22 -2.31
CA ASP A 30 -6.51 -6.34 -2.37
C ASP A 30 -6.49 -6.97 -3.76
N ARG A 31 -7.68 -7.22 -4.34
CA ARG A 31 -7.81 -7.77 -5.70
C ARG A 31 -7.21 -6.83 -6.74
N TYR A 32 -7.48 -5.54 -6.64
CA TYR A 32 -6.94 -4.53 -7.54
C TYR A 32 -5.41 -4.42 -7.42
N ALA A 33 -4.89 -4.36 -6.19
CA ALA A 33 -3.47 -4.29 -5.91
C ALA A 33 -2.69 -5.44 -6.54
N MET A 34 -3.23 -6.67 -6.47
CA MET A 34 -2.63 -7.84 -7.11
C MET A 34 -2.75 -7.81 -8.63
N ALA A 35 -3.91 -7.41 -9.17
CA ALA A 35 -4.15 -7.41 -10.62
C ALA A 35 -3.34 -6.33 -11.35
N MET A 36 -3.14 -5.18 -10.71
CA MET A 36 -2.44 -4.03 -11.27
C MET A 36 -1.02 -3.87 -10.70
N ALA A 37 -0.49 -4.92 -10.08
CA ALA A 37 0.80 -4.87 -9.41
C ALA A 37 1.92 -4.42 -10.36
N ARG A 38 2.79 -3.53 -9.87
CA ARG A 38 3.97 -3.06 -10.59
C ARG A 38 5.16 -3.94 -10.24
N THR A 39 5.86 -4.45 -11.24
CA THR A 39 7.10 -5.20 -11.03
C THR A 39 8.25 -4.23 -10.80
N VAL A 40 8.90 -4.34 -9.65
CA VAL A 40 10.15 -3.68 -9.32
C VAL A 40 11.28 -4.67 -9.55
N ARG A 41 12.35 -4.22 -10.19
CA ARG A 41 13.57 -4.99 -10.40
C ARG A 41 14.74 -4.30 -9.73
N PHE A 42 15.43 -5.02 -8.85
CA PHE A 42 16.66 -4.60 -8.21
C PHE A 42 17.68 -5.71 -8.44
N ASP A 43 18.72 -5.44 -9.23
CA ASP A 43 19.67 -6.44 -9.72
C ASP A 43 18.97 -7.69 -10.30
N ASP A 44 19.16 -8.84 -9.66
CA ASP A 44 18.56 -10.14 -10.00
C ASP A 44 17.23 -10.40 -9.26
N ILE A 45 16.85 -9.54 -8.32
CA ILE A 45 15.63 -9.64 -7.53
C ILE A 45 14.47 -8.94 -8.26
N ARG A 46 13.35 -9.65 -8.36
CA ARG A 46 12.08 -9.11 -8.86
C ARG A 46 11.01 -9.31 -7.82
N PHE A 47 10.28 -8.24 -7.50
CA PHE A 47 9.11 -8.30 -6.64
C PHE A 47 8.03 -7.36 -7.13
N CYS A 48 6.79 -7.64 -6.72
CA CYS A 48 5.64 -6.85 -7.11
C CYS A 48 5.22 -5.92 -5.98
N ILE A 49 4.87 -4.68 -6.32
CA ILE A 49 4.28 -3.69 -5.41
C ILE A 49 2.90 -3.28 -5.90
N SER A 50 2.02 -2.89 -5.00
CA SER A 50 0.73 -2.30 -5.36
C SER A 50 0.92 -0.98 -6.14
N PRO A 51 -0.01 -0.59 -7.02
CA PRO A 51 -0.01 0.75 -7.64
C PRO A 51 0.11 1.86 -6.60
N ILE A 52 0.96 2.85 -6.84
CA ILE A 52 1.22 3.94 -5.88
C ILE A 52 -0.06 4.77 -5.68
N GLU A 53 -0.86 4.92 -6.73
CA GLU A 53 -2.17 5.58 -6.73
C GLU A 53 -3.17 4.94 -5.75
N LEU A 54 -3.02 3.65 -5.47
CA LEU A 54 -3.80 2.96 -4.43
C LEU A 54 -3.09 3.01 -3.07
N GLN A 55 -1.76 2.90 -3.02
CA GLN A 55 -1.01 2.89 -1.77
C GLN A 55 -1.19 4.18 -0.96
N ILE A 56 -1.17 5.35 -1.60
CA ILE A 56 -1.32 6.64 -0.92
C ILE A 56 -2.69 6.74 -0.21
N PRO A 57 -3.84 6.61 -0.89
CA PRO A 57 -5.15 6.64 -0.23
C PRO A 57 -5.33 5.55 0.83
N TYR A 58 -4.79 4.35 0.60
CA TYR A 58 -4.90 3.24 1.54
C TYR A 58 -4.15 3.50 2.84
N LYS A 59 -2.98 4.14 2.79
CA LYS A 59 -2.25 4.57 3.97
C LYS A 59 -2.98 5.67 4.74
N LEU A 60 -3.56 6.64 4.03
CA LEU A 60 -4.43 7.64 4.67
C LEU A 60 -5.64 7.00 5.37
N TYR A 61 -6.17 5.91 4.82
CA TYR A 61 -7.27 5.15 5.43
C TYR A 61 -6.86 4.45 6.73
N LEU A 62 -5.62 3.94 6.81
CA LEU A 62 -5.08 3.35 8.06
C LEU A 62 -4.86 4.39 9.16
N ALA A 63 -4.52 5.62 8.77
CA ALA A 63 -4.53 6.83 9.61
C ALA A 63 -3.62 6.80 10.86
N SER A 64 -2.65 5.89 10.96
CA SER A 64 -1.59 6.01 11.97
C SER A 64 -0.60 7.10 11.56
N ASP A 65 0.09 7.73 12.52
CA ASP A 65 1.09 8.78 12.22
C ASP A 65 2.14 8.29 11.21
N LYS A 66 2.61 7.05 11.37
CA LYS A 66 3.54 6.40 10.45
C LYS A 66 2.92 6.22 9.05
N ASP A 67 1.66 5.78 8.97
CA ASP A 67 1.03 5.57 7.66
C ASP A 67 0.80 6.89 6.93
N ILE A 68 0.43 7.95 7.65
CA ILE A 68 0.28 9.30 7.10
C ILE A 68 1.63 9.79 6.56
N GLU A 69 2.71 9.65 7.34
CA GLU A 69 4.06 10.03 6.90
C GLU A 69 4.46 9.25 5.63
N ASP A 70 4.25 7.94 5.61
CA ASP A 70 4.53 7.11 4.44
C ASP A 70 3.70 7.56 3.20
N ALA A 71 2.43 7.97 3.40
CA ALA A 71 1.57 8.47 2.32
C ALA A 71 2.08 9.79 1.74
N VAL A 72 2.48 10.72 2.60
CA VAL A 72 3.08 12.00 2.19
C VAL A 72 4.40 11.77 1.45
N TYR A 73 5.23 10.85 1.94
CA TYR A 73 6.50 10.52 1.30
C TYR A 73 6.31 9.96 -0.12
N LEU A 74 5.38 9.02 -0.29
CA LEU A 74 5.02 8.50 -1.61
C LEU A 74 4.47 9.60 -2.52
N TRP A 75 3.62 10.48 -2.02
CA TRP A 75 3.12 11.61 -2.79
C TRP A 75 4.25 12.51 -3.28
N VAL A 76 5.14 12.95 -2.38
CA VAL A 76 6.25 13.86 -2.72
C VAL A 76 7.16 13.25 -3.80
N LEU A 77 7.45 11.95 -3.71
CA LEU A 77 8.31 11.27 -4.68
C LEU A 77 7.65 11.04 -6.04
N PHE A 78 6.36 10.75 -6.06
CA PHE A 78 5.70 10.23 -7.26
C PHE A 78 4.69 11.17 -7.91
N ARG A 79 4.30 12.29 -7.27
CA ARG A 79 3.20 13.19 -7.70
C ARG A 79 3.16 13.53 -9.18
N ASP A 80 4.31 13.71 -9.84
CA ASP A 80 4.38 14.09 -11.25
C ASP A 80 4.17 12.90 -12.22
N MET A 81 4.15 11.67 -11.70
CA MET A 81 3.96 10.41 -12.43
C MET A 81 2.62 9.74 -12.13
N LEU A 82 1.86 10.24 -11.15
CA LEU A 82 0.61 9.60 -10.72
C LEU A 82 -0.54 9.95 -11.66
N ASP A 83 -1.41 8.97 -11.90
CA ASP A 83 -2.72 9.22 -12.46
C ASP A 83 -3.63 9.86 -11.39
N GLY A 84 -3.85 11.17 -11.52
CA GLY A 84 -4.64 11.95 -10.57
C GLY A 84 -6.11 11.53 -10.50
N ASP A 85 -6.73 11.18 -11.63
CA ASP A 85 -8.13 10.75 -11.66
C ASP A 85 -8.30 9.38 -11.01
N LEU A 86 -7.37 8.46 -11.27
CA LEU A 86 -7.35 7.15 -10.63
C LEU A 86 -7.16 7.30 -9.11
N MET A 87 -6.21 8.10 -8.67
CA MET A 87 -5.97 8.32 -7.25
C MET A 87 -7.17 8.99 -6.57
N ARG A 88 -7.82 9.97 -7.22
CA ARG A 88 -9.06 10.60 -6.73
C ARG A 88 -10.17 9.57 -6.55
N SER A 89 -10.35 8.66 -7.52
CA SER A 89 -11.34 7.58 -7.42
C SER A 89 -11.11 6.67 -6.20
N PHE A 90 -9.85 6.39 -5.84
CA PHE A 90 -9.53 5.62 -4.65
C PHE A 90 -9.77 6.40 -3.37
N MET A 91 -9.42 7.68 -3.34
CA MET A 91 -9.71 8.55 -2.18
C MET A 91 -11.21 8.62 -1.89
N GLU A 92 -12.06 8.74 -2.92
CA GLU A 92 -13.51 8.73 -2.79
C GLU A 92 -14.03 7.39 -2.23
N ARG A 93 -13.56 6.27 -2.79
CA ARG A 93 -13.97 4.93 -2.36
C ARG A 93 -13.54 4.60 -0.92
N LEU A 94 -12.37 5.06 -0.50
CA LEU A 94 -11.85 4.90 0.87
C LEU A 94 -12.34 5.99 1.82
N ARG A 95 -13.01 7.04 1.31
CA ARG A 95 -13.53 8.19 2.06
C ARG A 95 -12.44 8.93 2.84
N VAL A 96 -11.29 9.13 2.21
CA VAL A 96 -10.12 9.83 2.79
C VAL A 96 -9.87 11.16 2.07
N ARG A 97 -9.13 12.05 2.74
CA ARG A 97 -8.73 13.37 2.22
C ARG A 97 -7.23 13.56 2.37
N GLY A 98 -6.60 14.05 1.32
CA GLY A 98 -5.14 14.27 1.27
C GLY A 98 -4.72 15.70 1.61
N GLU A 99 -5.63 16.65 1.46
CA GLU A 99 -5.39 18.09 1.58
C GLU A 99 -4.83 18.51 2.94
N PRO A 100 -5.30 17.95 4.09
CA PRO A 100 -4.71 18.26 5.40
C PRO A 100 -3.21 17.93 5.51
N TYR A 101 -2.70 17.08 4.62
CA TYR A 101 -1.32 16.60 4.60
C TYR A 101 -0.52 17.12 3.39
N GLY A 102 -1.07 18.06 2.62
CA GLY A 102 -0.42 18.60 1.42
C GLY A 102 -0.45 17.69 0.19
N ILE A 103 -1.33 16.67 0.20
CA ILE A 103 -1.57 15.78 -0.95
C ILE A 103 -2.72 16.38 -1.77
N GLY A 104 -2.38 17.01 -2.89
CA GLY A 104 -3.33 17.70 -3.75
C GLY A 104 -3.53 16.94 -5.05
N VAL A 105 -4.68 16.28 -5.19
CA VAL A 105 -5.05 15.50 -6.37
C VAL A 105 -6.13 16.21 -7.12
#